data_AF-A0AB94IA95-F1
#
_entry.id   AF-A0AB94IA95-F1
#
_cell.length_a   1.000
_cell.length_b   1.000
_cell.length_c   1.000
_cell.angle_alpha   90.00
_cell.angle_beta   90.00
_cell.angle_gamma   90.00
#
_symmetry.space_group_name_H-M   'P 1'
#
loop_
_entity.id
_entity.type
_entity.pdbx_description
1 polymer ?
#
loop_
_entity_poly.entity_id
_entity_poly.type
_entity_poly.pdbx_seq_one_letter_code
_entity_poly.pdbx_strand_id
1 'polypeptide(L)'
;MKKFLFKSLLIILLPYFVYASDGDSGKKTYYSLKKELLRGKAEEREKILNLVGDFATNNRQILILASCKFKPFVGNQEDINNQLNKIDFLENYGEYLSQNNLSFNEISRLYFLDKSSLSNECNEFNKLPIIQIKNNLAIPIRKQLIFFQRLPKQDEKNINNYNNNVKCLKYQQVDMETTHTCYYKNMTILDVYNAMYYNSSYVFRKKIKAGENFSAFYEDYGVDVEYKWSGKNKLEITQYFQGGVTYYTFIYQNDKTKLIKVHSPD
;
A
#
# COMPACT_ATOMS: atom_id res chain seq x y z
N MET A 1 -31.78 -33.02 64.06
CA MET A 1 -30.29 -33.16 64.08
C MET A 1 -29.78 -32.95 62.65
N LYS A 2 -29.49 -31.71 62.24
CA LYS A 2 -28.14 -31.12 62.06
C LYS A 2 -27.07 -32.06 61.48
N LYS A 3 -26.70 -31.80 60.22
CA LYS A 3 -25.32 -31.63 59.66
C LYS A 3 -25.49 -31.47 58.13
N PHE A 4 -25.58 -30.26 57.58
CA PHE A 4 -24.47 -29.38 57.19
C PHE A 4 -23.32 -30.13 56.49
N LEU A 5 -23.18 -29.93 55.18
CA LEU A 5 -21.89 -29.69 54.51
C LEU A 5 -22.14 -28.97 53.18
N PHE A 6 -22.07 -27.65 53.27
CA PHE A 6 -21.84 -26.72 52.17
C PHE A 6 -20.38 -26.87 51.71
N LYS A 7 -20.13 -27.15 50.43
CA LYS A 7 -18.92 -26.76 49.68
C LYS A 7 -19.35 -26.61 48.22
N SER A 8 -19.83 -25.44 47.81
CA SER A 8 -19.05 -24.34 47.20
C SER A 8 -18.07 -24.77 46.11
N LEU A 9 -18.18 -24.07 44.97
CA LEU A 9 -17.22 -23.92 43.87
C LEU A 9 -17.00 -25.14 42.95
N LEU A 10 -17.60 -25.11 41.77
CA LEU A 10 -16.89 -24.57 40.59
C LEU A 10 -17.92 -24.29 39.48
N ILE A 11 -18.35 -23.04 39.41
CA ILE A 11 -18.91 -22.49 38.17
C ILE A 11 -17.73 -22.52 37.20
N ILE A 12 -17.78 -23.43 36.23
CA ILE A 12 -16.90 -23.42 35.07
C ILE A 12 -17.34 -22.23 34.21
N LEU A 13 -16.98 -21.03 34.68
CA LEU A 13 -16.74 -19.89 33.82
C LEU A 13 -15.48 -20.26 33.03
N LEU A 14 -15.66 -21.07 31.98
CA LEU A 14 -14.69 -21.08 30.90
C LEU A 14 -14.64 -19.63 30.41
N PRO A 15 -13.51 -18.92 30.57
CA PRO A 15 -13.31 -17.77 29.73
C PRO A 15 -13.36 -18.34 28.31
N TYR A 16 -14.38 -17.95 27.56
CA TYR A 16 -14.24 -17.82 26.12
C TYR A 16 -13.12 -16.81 25.91
N PHE A 17 -11.87 -17.26 26.11
CA PHE A 17 -10.76 -16.78 25.32
C PHE A 17 -11.16 -17.15 23.90
N VAL A 18 -11.89 -16.22 23.28
CA VAL A 18 -11.73 -15.98 21.86
C VAL A 18 -10.24 -15.68 21.74
N TYR A 19 -9.46 -16.74 21.56
CA TYR A 19 -8.23 -16.65 20.81
C TYR A 19 -8.69 -16.02 19.50
N ALA A 20 -8.51 -14.71 19.40
CA ALA A 20 -8.46 -14.04 18.12
C ALA A 20 -7.38 -14.81 17.38
N SER A 21 -7.83 -15.75 16.54
CA SER A 21 -6.94 -16.58 15.74
C SER A 21 -5.91 -15.67 15.12
N ASP A 22 -4.68 -16.15 15.03
CA ASP A 22 -3.52 -15.57 14.34
C ASP A 22 -3.75 -15.06 12.90
N GLY A 23 -4.99 -14.97 12.40
CA GLY A 23 -5.35 -14.46 11.08
C GLY A 23 -5.18 -12.94 10.85
N ASP A 24 -4.62 -12.18 11.80
CA ASP A 24 -4.33 -10.74 11.63
C ASP A 24 -2.84 -10.39 11.70
N SER A 25 -1.96 -11.35 12.02
CA SER A 25 -0.51 -11.14 12.09
C SER A 25 0.17 -11.05 10.71
N GLY A 26 -0.55 -11.41 9.63
CA GLY A 26 -0.08 -11.33 8.25
C GLY A 26 -0.75 -10.26 7.38
N LYS A 27 -1.78 -9.54 7.86
CA LYS A 27 -2.48 -8.55 7.04
C LYS A 27 -1.70 -7.26 6.97
N LYS A 28 -1.27 -6.91 5.76
CA LYS A 28 -0.65 -5.62 5.48
C LYS A 28 -1.74 -4.55 5.38
N THR A 29 -1.49 -3.41 6.01
CA THR A 29 -2.17 -2.15 5.71
C THR A 29 -1.38 -1.41 4.65
N TYR A 30 -2.09 -0.62 3.87
CA TYR A 30 -1.54 0.01 2.67
C TYR A 30 -1.88 1.49 2.67
N TYR A 31 -0.96 2.31 2.18
CA TYR A 31 -1.13 3.76 2.16
C TYR A 31 -0.67 4.32 0.82
N SER A 32 -1.43 5.27 0.28
CA SER A 32 -1.09 6.00 -0.94
C SER A 32 -0.77 7.46 -0.63
N LEU A 33 0.24 8.00 -1.29
CA LEU A 33 0.59 9.41 -1.19
C LEU A 33 -0.55 10.33 -1.65
N LYS A 34 -0.82 11.38 -0.88
CA LYS A 34 -1.72 12.48 -1.25
C LYS A 34 -0.97 13.52 -2.08
N LYS A 35 -0.79 13.24 -3.37
CA LYS A 35 -0.02 14.11 -4.29
C LYS A 35 -0.55 15.54 -4.35
N GLU A 36 -1.86 15.71 -4.17
CA GLU A 36 -2.55 17.00 -4.16
C GLU A 36 -2.16 17.91 -2.98
N LEU A 37 -1.58 17.34 -1.91
CA LEU A 37 -1.12 18.09 -0.74
C LEU A 37 0.36 18.48 -0.81
N LEU A 38 1.08 18.04 -1.85
CA LEU A 38 2.49 18.41 -2.05
C LEU A 38 2.61 19.89 -2.41
N ARG A 39 3.45 20.62 -1.67
CA ARG A 39 3.73 22.04 -1.93
C ARG A 39 5.04 22.22 -2.69
N GLY A 40 5.17 23.37 -3.35
CA GLY A 40 6.40 23.76 -4.07
C GLY A 40 6.24 23.77 -5.59
N LYS A 41 7.34 24.09 -6.28
CA LYS A 41 7.43 24.04 -7.75
C LYS A 41 7.46 22.59 -8.23
N ALA A 42 7.21 22.35 -9.53
CA ALA A 42 7.17 21.01 -10.11
C ALA A 42 8.42 20.17 -9.78
N GLU A 43 9.61 20.75 -9.95
CA GLU A 43 10.90 20.11 -9.64
C GLU A 43 11.03 19.71 -8.16
N GLU A 44 10.50 20.51 -7.24
CA GLU A 44 10.52 20.20 -5.80
C GLU A 44 9.59 19.03 -5.47
N ARG A 45 8.40 19.00 -6.09
CA ARG A 45 7.44 17.90 -5.92
C ARG A 45 8.01 16.61 -6.48
N GLU A 46 8.65 16.66 -7.64
CA GLU A 46 9.31 15.50 -8.25
C GLU A 46 10.43 14.94 -7.37
N LYS A 47 11.27 15.80 -6.79
CA LYS A 47 12.29 15.39 -5.82
C LYS A 47 11.68 14.67 -4.60
N ILE A 48 10.54 15.14 -4.10
CA ILE A 48 9.83 14.49 -2.99
C ILE A 48 9.27 13.14 -3.43
N LEU A 49 8.61 13.08 -4.60
CA LEU A 49 8.07 11.84 -5.15
C LEU A 49 9.15 10.77 -5.32
N ASN A 50 10.31 11.15 -5.84
CA ASN A 50 11.45 10.25 -6.00
C ASN A 50 12.01 9.78 -4.66
N LEU A 51 11.97 10.62 -3.62
CA LEU A 51 12.43 10.26 -2.29
C LEU A 51 11.47 9.32 -1.56
N VAL A 52 10.18 9.67 -1.48
CA VAL A 52 9.21 8.93 -0.64
C VAL A 52 8.47 7.83 -1.39
N GLY A 53 8.41 7.90 -2.72
CA GLY A 53 7.53 7.07 -3.54
C GLY A 53 6.03 7.34 -3.29
N ASP A 54 5.19 6.59 -4.00
CA ASP A 54 3.74 6.79 -3.98
C ASP A 54 3.00 5.88 -3.00
N PHE A 55 3.70 4.91 -2.39
CA PHE A 55 3.08 3.82 -1.67
C PHE A 55 3.87 3.39 -0.43
N ALA A 56 3.16 3.09 0.65
CA ALA A 56 3.71 2.51 1.87
C ALA A 56 2.92 1.27 2.29
N THR A 57 3.61 0.31 2.92
CA THR A 57 2.98 -0.90 3.46
C THR A 57 3.36 -1.10 4.92
N ASN A 58 2.48 -1.67 5.73
CA ASN A 58 2.74 -1.89 7.15
C ASN A 58 2.11 -3.19 7.63
N ASN A 59 2.88 -4.05 8.31
CA ASN A 59 2.39 -5.31 8.89
C ASN A 59 2.41 -5.28 10.43
N ARG A 60 2.23 -4.10 11.03
CA ARG A 60 2.34 -3.77 12.47
C ARG A 60 3.77 -3.81 13.02
N GLN A 61 4.61 -4.72 12.56
CA GLN A 61 6.00 -4.86 13.00
C GLN A 61 6.97 -4.01 12.19
N ILE A 62 6.71 -3.89 10.89
CA ILE A 62 7.56 -3.18 9.94
C ILE A 62 6.67 -2.35 9.02
N LEU A 63 7.07 -1.10 8.85
CA LEU A 63 6.58 -0.23 7.80
C LEU A 63 7.62 -0.16 6.67
N ILE A 64 7.18 -0.27 5.42
CA ILE A 64 8.04 -0.20 4.24
C ILE A 64 7.60 1.01 3.41
N LEU A 65 8.53 1.89 3.11
CA LEU A 65 8.37 3.09 2.28
C LEU A 65 9.62 3.24 1.43
N ALA A 66 9.49 3.49 0.12
CA ALA A 66 10.61 3.64 -0.81
C ALA A 66 11.68 2.52 -0.65
N SER A 67 11.23 1.27 -0.50
CA SER A 67 12.08 0.09 -0.22
C SER A 67 12.84 0.09 1.12
N CYS A 68 12.75 1.16 1.91
CA CYS A 68 13.32 1.27 3.24
C CYS A 68 12.38 0.68 4.30
N LYS A 69 12.94 -0.05 5.28
CA LYS A 69 12.17 -0.61 6.40
C LYS A 69 12.26 0.30 7.61
N PHE A 70 11.14 0.46 8.29
CA PHE A 70 10.99 1.26 9.50
C PHE A 70 10.35 0.41 10.59
N LYS A 71 10.87 0.52 11.81
CA LYS A 71 10.34 -0.16 12.99
C LYS A 71 9.50 0.81 13.81
N PRO A 72 8.40 0.33 14.41
CA PRO A 72 7.63 1.14 15.34
C PRO A 72 8.52 1.51 16.53
N PHE A 73 8.45 2.77 16.92
CA PHE A 73 9.01 3.24 18.18
C PHE A 73 8.24 2.60 19.33
N VAL A 74 8.98 2.11 20.33
CA VAL A 74 8.42 1.53 21.54
C VAL A 74 8.51 2.59 22.64
N GLY A 75 7.36 3.11 23.04
CA GLY A 75 7.24 4.15 24.06
C GLY A 75 5.78 4.52 24.28
N ASN A 76 5.50 5.22 25.37
CA ASN A 76 4.19 5.78 25.67
C ASN A 76 3.98 7.13 24.94
N GLN A 77 2.87 7.83 25.22
CA GLN A 77 2.59 9.12 24.60
C GLN A 77 3.60 10.22 24.98
N GLU A 78 4.10 10.21 26.22
CA GLU A 78 5.12 11.15 26.67
C GLU A 78 6.43 10.93 25.91
N ASP A 79 6.84 9.67 25.72
CA ASP A 79 8.00 9.32 24.92
C ASP A 79 7.85 9.79 23.46
N ILE A 80 6.67 9.61 22.86
CA ILE A 80 6.35 10.12 21.52
C ILE A 80 6.51 11.63 21.47
N ASN A 81 5.90 12.35 22.41
CA ASN A 81 5.99 13.82 22.49
C ASN A 81 7.45 14.27 22.63
N ASN A 82 8.24 13.58 23.45
CA ASN A 82 9.66 13.87 23.63
C ASN A 82 10.47 13.68 22.34
N GLN A 83 10.16 12.67 21.51
CA GLN A 83 10.82 12.52 20.21
C GLN A 83 10.40 13.62 19.22
N LEU A 84 9.13 14.02 19.22
CA LEU A 84 8.64 15.09 18.34
C LEU A 84 9.18 16.47 18.74
N ASN A 85 9.38 16.71 20.03
CA ASN A 85 10.00 17.94 20.53
C ASN A 85 11.46 18.08 20.09
N LYS A 86 12.22 16.98 19.96
CA LYS A 86 13.62 17.03 19.48
C LYS A 86 13.77 17.54 18.05
N ILE A 87 12.68 17.60 17.28
CA ILE A 87 12.65 18.12 15.91
C ILE A 87 11.76 19.35 15.78
N ASP A 88 11.41 19.98 16.90
CA ASP A 88 10.52 21.15 17.00
C ASP A 88 9.24 20.97 16.17
N PHE A 89 8.63 19.78 16.25
CA PHE A 89 7.59 19.36 15.32
C PHE A 89 6.38 20.30 15.33
N LEU A 90 5.92 20.71 16.51
CA LEU A 90 4.77 21.60 16.65
C LEU A 90 5.03 22.99 16.07
N GLU A 91 6.22 23.54 16.33
CA GLU A 91 6.63 24.84 15.77
C GLU A 91 6.71 24.79 14.25
N ASN A 92 7.33 23.73 13.72
CA ASN A 92 7.57 23.60 12.28
C ASN A 92 6.33 23.16 11.47
N TYR A 93 5.39 22.43 12.09
CA TYR A 93 4.31 21.75 11.35
C TYR A 93 2.91 21.92 11.95
N GLY A 94 2.74 22.65 13.05
CA GLY A 94 1.44 22.86 13.70
C GLY A 94 0.40 23.54 12.79
N GLU A 95 0.84 24.47 11.94
CA GLU A 95 -0.03 25.10 10.92
C GLU A 95 -0.52 24.07 9.89
N TYR A 96 0.36 23.18 9.41
CA TYR A 96 0.00 22.12 8.48
C TYR A 96 -1.04 21.16 9.05
N LEU A 97 -0.89 20.78 10.32
CA LEU A 97 -1.88 19.94 11.00
C LEU A 97 -3.24 20.66 11.04
N SER A 98 -3.25 21.91 11.47
CA SER A 98 -4.47 22.71 11.61
C SER A 98 -5.21 22.88 10.29
N GLN A 99 -4.49 23.20 9.20
CA GLN A 99 -5.06 23.35 7.85
C GLN A 99 -5.67 22.06 7.30
N ASN A 100 -5.27 20.90 7.83
CA ASN A 100 -5.78 19.59 7.41
C ASN A 100 -6.77 18.98 8.43
N ASN A 101 -7.28 19.76 9.39
CA ASN A 101 -8.15 19.30 10.47
C ASN A 101 -7.55 18.13 11.27
N LEU A 102 -6.25 18.22 11.53
CA LEU A 102 -5.50 17.28 12.34
C LEU A 102 -4.99 17.97 13.60
N SER A 103 -4.85 17.19 14.67
CA SER A 103 -4.31 17.65 15.95
C SER A 103 -3.12 16.80 16.36
N PHE A 104 -2.18 17.43 17.07
CA PHE A 104 -1.01 16.76 17.64
C PHE A 104 -1.38 15.58 18.54
N ASN A 105 -2.49 15.68 19.28
CA ASN A 105 -2.96 14.63 20.17
C ASN A 105 -3.48 13.39 19.42
N GLU A 106 -3.64 13.47 18.10
CA GLU A 106 -4.07 12.36 17.25
C GLU A 106 -2.88 11.53 16.74
N ILE A 107 -1.65 11.90 17.11
CA ILE A 107 -0.43 11.15 16.84
C ILE A 107 -0.36 9.96 17.81
N SER A 108 -0.42 8.76 17.25
CA SER A 108 -0.50 7.52 18.04
C SER A 108 0.77 6.69 18.02
N ARG A 109 1.65 6.91 17.03
CA ARG A 109 2.86 6.09 16.84
C ARG A 109 3.90 6.80 15.99
N LEU A 110 5.16 6.50 16.26
CA LEU A 110 6.29 6.88 15.41
C LEU A 110 6.94 5.63 14.82
N TYR A 111 7.54 5.78 13.66
CA TYR A 111 8.32 4.76 12.99
C TYR A 111 9.68 5.34 12.63
N PHE A 112 10.75 4.61 12.95
CA PHE A 112 12.13 5.03 12.68
C PHE A 112 12.81 4.03 11.75
N LEU A 113 13.74 4.51 10.94
CA LEU A 113 14.50 3.69 10.01
C LEU A 113 15.15 2.52 10.74
N ASP A 114 14.92 1.31 10.23
CA ASP A 114 15.57 0.12 10.76
C ASP A 114 17.05 0.13 10.36
N LYS A 115 17.93 -0.19 11.31
CA LYS A 115 19.39 -0.26 11.08
C LYS A 115 19.77 -1.28 9.99
N SER A 116 18.88 -2.23 9.70
CA SER A 116 19.06 -3.19 8.60
C SER A 116 18.88 -2.58 7.20
N SER A 117 18.35 -1.36 7.10
CA SER A 117 18.01 -0.67 5.84
C SER A 117 18.90 0.54 5.55
N LEU A 118 20.19 0.50 5.92
CA LEU A 118 21.13 1.62 5.76
C LEU A 118 21.69 1.77 4.32
N SER A 119 20.88 1.57 3.28
CA SER A 119 21.31 1.93 1.92
C SER A 119 21.50 3.44 1.81
N ASN A 120 22.31 3.89 0.85
CA ASN A 120 22.50 5.33 0.58
C ASN A 120 21.15 6.03 0.34
N GLU A 121 20.23 5.37 -0.33
CA GLU A 121 18.87 5.86 -0.60
C GLU A 121 18.07 6.06 0.69
N CYS A 122 18.18 5.15 1.66
CA CYS A 122 17.44 5.24 2.90
C CYS A 122 18.03 6.23 3.91
N ASN A 123 19.29 6.66 3.73
CA ASN A 123 19.94 7.60 4.63
C ASN A 123 19.27 8.99 4.64
N GLU A 124 18.53 9.34 3.59
CA GLU A 124 17.69 10.55 3.56
C GLU A 124 16.58 10.52 4.64
N PHE A 125 16.18 9.32 5.09
CA PHE A 125 15.23 9.15 6.19
C PHE A 125 15.91 9.05 7.56
N ASN A 126 17.24 9.18 7.62
CA ASN A 126 17.95 9.08 8.88
C ASN A 126 17.50 10.22 9.80
N LYS A 127 17.09 9.87 11.02
CA LYS A 127 16.52 10.77 12.04
C LYS A 127 15.14 11.38 11.71
N LEU A 128 14.52 11.08 10.57
CA LEU A 128 13.16 11.52 10.26
C LEU A 128 12.15 10.46 10.73
N PRO A 129 11.28 10.76 11.72
CA PRO A 129 10.23 9.84 12.08
C PRO A 129 9.14 9.84 11.01
N ILE A 130 8.64 8.65 10.66
CA ILE A 130 7.35 8.52 10.01
C ILE A 130 6.30 8.52 11.13
N ILE A 131 5.34 9.44 11.05
CA ILE A 131 4.37 9.73 12.09
C ILE A 131 3.04 9.11 11.71
N GLN A 132 2.47 8.27 12.57
CA GLN A 132 1.11 7.80 12.42
C GLN A 132 0.15 8.76 13.13
N ILE A 133 -0.72 9.38 12.34
CA ILE A 133 -1.74 10.33 12.81
C ILE A 133 -3.12 9.84 12.37
N LYS A 134 -4.00 9.56 13.33
CA LYS A 134 -5.21 8.74 13.12
C LYS A 134 -4.87 7.42 12.41
N ASN A 135 -5.44 7.22 11.22
CA ASN A 135 -5.22 6.08 10.36
C ASN A 135 -4.25 6.37 9.21
N ASN A 136 -3.64 7.56 9.15
CA ASN A 136 -2.76 7.99 8.06
C ASN A 136 -1.30 8.07 8.53
N LEU A 137 -0.40 8.27 7.58
CA LEU A 137 1.00 8.55 7.86
C LEU A 137 1.34 9.99 7.43
N ALA A 138 2.26 10.61 8.14
CA ALA A 138 2.84 11.89 7.82
C ALA A 138 4.36 11.80 7.95
N ILE A 139 5.09 12.45 7.04
CA ILE A 139 6.56 12.51 7.08
C ILE A 139 6.98 13.97 7.05
N PRO A 140 7.71 14.46 8.08
CA PRO A 140 8.24 15.82 8.10
C PRO A 140 9.46 15.91 7.18
N ILE A 141 9.33 16.60 6.05
CA ILE A 141 10.41 16.79 5.08
C ILE A 141 10.46 18.27 4.71
N ARG A 142 11.62 18.94 4.87
CA ARG A 142 11.86 20.31 4.38
C ARG A 142 10.73 21.32 4.72
N LYS A 143 10.27 21.35 5.98
CA LYS A 143 9.19 22.22 6.48
C LYS A 143 7.81 21.99 5.84
N GLN A 144 7.58 20.82 5.25
CA GLN A 144 6.25 20.34 4.88
C GLN A 144 5.96 18.94 5.46
N LEU A 145 4.68 18.64 5.64
CA LEU A 145 4.22 17.30 5.98
C LEU A 145 3.77 16.57 4.73
N ILE A 146 4.44 15.46 4.42
CA ILE A 146 4.07 14.57 3.32
C ILE A 146 3.08 13.54 3.84
N PHE A 147 1.85 13.55 3.32
CA PHE A 147 0.77 12.70 3.82
C PHE A 147 0.53 11.46 2.97
N PHE A 148 0.45 10.31 3.62
CA PHE A 148 -0.04 9.08 3.04
C PHE A 148 -1.39 8.70 3.65
N GLN A 149 -2.38 8.55 2.80
CA GLN A 149 -3.71 8.10 3.20
C GLN A 149 -3.79 6.59 3.21
N ARG A 150 -4.31 6.01 4.29
CA ARG A 150 -4.61 4.58 4.32
C ARG A 150 -5.68 4.23 3.31
N LEU A 151 -5.44 3.15 2.57
CA LEU A 151 -6.39 2.64 1.60
C LEU A 151 -7.69 2.14 2.27
N PRO A 152 -8.83 2.23 1.57
CA PRO A 152 -10.06 1.56 2.00
C PRO A 152 -9.83 0.08 2.29
N LYS A 153 -10.53 -0.46 3.31
CA LYS A 153 -10.39 -1.86 3.73
C LYS A 153 -10.58 -2.87 2.59
N GLN A 154 -11.46 -2.57 1.62
CA GLN A 154 -11.70 -3.43 0.47
C GLN A 154 -10.50 -3.45 -0.48
N ASP A 155 -9.84 -2.31 -0.71
CA ASP A 155 -8.64 -2.23 -1.55
C ASP A 155 -7.47 -2.95 -0.85
N GLU A 156 -7.31 -2.79 0.47
CA GLU A 156 -6.33 -3.56 1.26
C GLU A 156 -6.57 -5.08 1.14
N LYS A 157 -7.83 -5.53 1.22
CA LYS A 157 -8.20 -6.93 1.05
C LYS A 157 -7.85 -7.44 -0.36
N ASN A 158 -8.13 -6.64 -1.39
CA ASN A 158 -7.84 -7.01 -2.77
C ASN A 158 -6.33 -7.16 -3.02
N ILE A 159 -5.51 -6.25 -2.49
CA ILE A 159 -4.04 -6.34 -2.60
C ILE A 159 -3.49 -7.52 -1.81
N ASN A 160 -3.98 -7.76 -0.59
CA ASN A 160 -3.57 -8.93 0.19
C ASN A 160 -3.93 -10.23 -0.54
N ASN A 161 -5.13 -10.34 -1.10
CA ASN A 161 -5.57 -11.50 -1.89
C ASN A 161 -4.73 -11.67 -3.17
N TYR A 162 -4.42 -10.58 -3.87
CA TYR A 162 -3.56 -10.59 -5.05
C TYR A 162 -2.21 -11.26 -4.76
N ASN A 163 -1.59 -10.89 -3.64
CA ASN A 163 -0.30 -11.44 -3.24
C ASN A 163 -0.39 -12.90 -2.75
N ASN A 164 -1.49 -13.28 -2.11
CA ASN A 164 -1.65 -14.62 -1.51
C ASN A 164 -2.15 -15.68 -2.51
N ASN A 165 -2.91 -15.26 -3.52
CA ASN A 165 -3.61 -16.17 -4.44
C ASN A 165 -2.94 -16.28 -5.81
N VAL A 166 -1.81 -15.59 -6.02
CA VAL A 166 -1.07 -15.62 -7.28
C VAL A 166 -0.26 -16.91 -7.42
N LYS A 167 -0.35 -17.52 -8.59
CA LYS A 167 0.56 -18.56 -9.06
C LYS A 167 1.04 -18.20 -10.46
N CYS A 168 2.29 -17.75 -10.57
CA CYS A 168 2.91 -17.47 -11.87
C CYS A 168 3.56 -18.74 -12.41
N LEU A 169 3.23 -19.10 -13.65
CA LEU A 169 3.50 -20.43 -14.21
C LEU A 169 4.33 -20.43 -15.48
N LYS A 170 4.81 -19.28 -15.96
CA LYS A 170 5.70 -19.27 -17.12
C LYS A 170 6.39 -17.93 -17.29
N TYR A 171 7.71 -17.98 -17.43
CA TYR A 171 8.50 -17.01 -18.17
C TYR A 171 8.81 -17.67 -19.52
N GLN A 172 8.41 -17.04 -20.61
CA GLN A 172 8.88 -17.44 -21.94
C GLN A 172 9.53 -16.22 -22.56
N GLN A 173 10.74 -16.40 -23.07
CA GLN A 173 11.39 -15.40 -23.89
C GLN A 173 11.53 -15.99 -25.29
N VAL A 174 11.00 -15.28 -26.27
CA VAL A 174 11.16 -15.60 -27.70
C VAL A 174 11.66 -14.33 -28.34
N ASP A 175 12.84 -14.38 -28.95
CA ASP A 175 13.58 -13.21 -29.41
C ASP A 175 13.74 -12.14 -28.30
N MET A 176 13.25 -10.91 -28.55
CA MET A 176 13.24 -9.82 -27.58
C MET A 176 11.93 -9.74 -26.77
N GLU A 177 10.95 -10.61 -27.04
CA GLU A 177 9.67 -10.60 -26.33
C GLU A 177 9.70 -11.45 -25.06
N THR A 178 9.12 -10.92 -23.98
CA THR A 178 8.96 -11.63 -22.73
C THR A 178 7.49 -11.83 -22.38
N THR A 179 7.10 -13.08 -22.14
CA THR A 179 5.75 -13.46 -21.74
C THR A 179 5.73 -13.99 -20.31
N HIS A 180 4.89 -13.38 -19.48
CA HIS A 180 4.62 -13.80 -18.11
C HIS A 180 3.16 -14.22 -17.97
N THR A 181 2.91 -15.43 -17.47
CA THR A 181 1.54 -15.88 -17.18
C THR A 181 1.33 -16.15 -15.70
N CYS A 182 0.33 -15.50 -15.11
CA CYS A 182 -0.06 -15.67 -13.71
C CYS A 182 -1.54 -16.03 -13.58
N TYR A 183 -1.86 -16.77 -12.53
CA TYR A 183 -3.21 -17.18 -12.19
C TYR A 183 -3.56 -16.71 -10.78
N TYR A 184 -4.73 -16.10 -10.62
CA TYR A 184 -5.22 -15.56 -9.37
C TYR A 184 -6.53 -16.26 -9.00
N LYS A 185 -6.50 -17.11 -7.97
CA LYS A 185 -7.69 -17.84 -7.50
C LYS A 185 -8.63 -16.93 -6.72
N ASN A 186 -9.93 -17.14 -6.87
CA ASN A 186 -11.01 -16.44 -6.18
C ASN A 186 -10.94 -14.91 -6.33
N MET A 187 -10.53 -14.44 -7.51
CA MET A 187 -10.40 -13.02 -7.83
C MET A 187 -10.94 -12.76 -9.23
N THR A 188 -11.78 -11.73 -9.37
CA THR A 188 -12.27 -11.24 -10.65
C THR A 188 -11.19 -10.44 -11.41
N ILE A 189 -11.44 -10.12 -12.68
CA ILE A 189 -10.55 -9.22 -13.45
C ILE A 189 -10.33 -7.90 -12.71
N LEU A 190 -11.41 -7.29 -12.20
CA LEU A 190 -11.33 -6.01 -11.51
C LEU A 190 -10.58 -6.12 -10.17
N ASP A 191 -10.70 -7.23 -9.44
CA ASP A 191 -9.92 -7.42 -8.20
C ASP A 191 -8.42 -7.44 -8.47
N VAL A 192 -8.00 -8.19 -9.50
CA VAL A 192 -6.59 -8.28 -9.91
C VAL A 192 -6.11 -6.93 -10.45
N TYR A 193 -6.87 -6.32 -11.36
CA TYR A 193 -6.55 -5.02 -11.96
C TYR A 193 -6.39 -3.92 -10.90
N ASN A 194 -7.34 -3.80 -9.97
CA ASN A 194 -7.31 -2.78 -8.93
C ASN A 194 -6.15 -3.01 -7.95
N ALA A 195 -5.76 -4.25 -7.69
CA ALA A 195 -4.56 -4.53 -6.89
C ALA A 195 -3.28 -4.13 -7.63
N MET A 196 -3.19 -4.42 -8.93
CA MET A 196 -2.05 -4.03 -9.76
C MET A 196 -1.91 -2.51 -9.92
N TYR A 197 -3.03 -1.78 -9.97
CA TYR A 197 -3.04 -0.31 -10.07
C TYR A 197 -2.19 0.40 -9.01
N TYR A 198 -2.06 -0.17 -7.80
CA TYR A 198 -1.24 0.42 -6.73
C TYR A 198 0.26 0.18 -6.88
N ASN A 199 0.67 -0.67 -7.83
CA ASN A 199 2.08 -0.86 -8.16
C ASN A 199 2.44 0.08 -9.32
N SER A 200 3.33 1.03 -9.04
CA SER A 200 3.77 2.07 -9.98
C SER A 200 4.48 1.55 -11.23
N SER A 201 4.91 0.28 -11.24
CA SER A 201 5.42 -0.36 -12.46
C SER A 201 4.35 -0.62 -13.52
N TYR A 202 3.06 -0.43 -13.21
CA TYR A 202 1.96 -0.55 -14.16
C TYR A 202 1.33 0.81 -14.47
N VAL A 203 1.23 1.15 -15.75
CA VAL A 203 0.56 2.38 -16.22
C VAL A 203 -0.94 2.13 -16.40
N PHE A 204 -1.64 1.92 -15.29
CA PHE A 204 -3.08 1.60 -15.27
C PHE A 204 -3.93 2.78 -14.80
N ARG A 205 -5.14 2.92 -15.36
CA ARG A 205 -6.13 3.89 -14.88
C ARG A 205 -6.66 3.50 -13.52
N LYS A 206 -6.84 4.47 -12.63
CA LYS A 206 -7.63 4.29 -11.42
C LYS A 206 -9.08 3.97 -11.78
N LYS A 207 -9.58 2.80 -11.35
CA LYS A 207 -10.99 2.35 -11.46
C LYS A 207 -11.51 2.34 -12.90
N ILE A 208 -11.49 1.17 -13.52
CA ILE A 208 -12.18 0.90 -14.79
C ILE A 208 -13.52 0.21 -14.52
N LYS A 209 -14.46 0.33 -15.45
CA LYS A 209 -15.74 -0.40 -15.41
C LYS A 209 -15.65 -1.64 -16.30
N ALA A 210 -16.18 -2.75 -15.82
CA ALA A 210 -16.21 -3.99 -16.59
C ALA A 210 -17.12 -3.85 -17.81
N GLY A 211 -16.60 -4.23 -18.99
CA GLY A 211 -17.34 -4.20 -20.26
C GLY A 211 -17.28 -2.88 -21.01
N GLU A 212 -16.58 -1.86 -20.50
CA GLU A 212 -16.44 -0.56 -21.17
C GLU A 212 -15.07 -0.43 -21.83
N ASN A 213 -15.07 -0.33 -23.17
CA ASN A 213 -13.85 -0.07 -23.95
C ASN A 213 -13.51 1.42 -23.88
N PHE A 214 -12.23 1.74 -23.79
CA PHE A 214 -11.75 3.12 -23.90
C PHE A 214 -10.27 3.16 -24.25
N SER A 215 -9.81 4.33 -24.70
CA SER A 215 -8.40 4.65 -24.82
C SER A 215 -8.08 5.94 -24.06
N ALA A 216 -6.82 6.10 -23.65
CA ALA A 216 -6.33 7.31 -23.00
C ALA A 216 -4.83 7.46 -23.23
N PHE A 217 -4.39 8.70 -23.40
CA PHE A 217 -2.98 9.07 -23.32
C PHE A 217 -2.67 9.50 -21.89
N TYR A 218 -1.61 8.93 -21.30
CA TYR A 218 -1.10 9.32 -19.99
C TYR A 218 0.19 10.13 -20.17
N GLU A 219 0.04 11.45 -20.20
CA GLU A 219 1.14 12.40 -20.45
C GLU A 219 2.31 12.23 -19.47
N ASP A 220 2.02 12.05 -18.18
CA ASP A 220 3.04 11.82 -17.13
C ASP A 220 3.95 10.62 -17.39
N TYR A 221 3.49 9.66 -18.19
CA TYR A 221 4.24 8.45 -18.54
C TYR A 221 4.64 8.41 -20.01
N GLY A 222 4.12 9.32 -20.85
CA GLY A 222 4.28 9.27 -22.30
C GLY A 222 3.73 7.98 -22.92
N VAL A 223 2.59 7.47 -22.42
CA VAL A 223 2.03 6.16 -22.82
C VAL A 223 0.61 6.31 -23.35
N ASP A 224 0.36 5.74 -24.53
CA ASP A 224 -1.00 5.51 -25.03
C ASP A 224 -1.50 4.15 -24.56
N VAL A 225 -2.71 4.12 -23.99
CA VAL A 225 -3.29 2.89 -23.45
C VAL A 225 -4.67 2.63 -24.03
N GLU A 226 -4.87 1.42 -24.55
CA GLU A 226 -6.14 0.92 -25.05
C GLU A 226 -6.68 -0.19 -24.16
N TYR A 227 -7.97 -0.12 -23.83
CA TYR A 227 -8.71 -1.11 -23.07
C TYR A 227 -9.83 -1.69 -23.94
N LYS A 228 -9.81 -3.00 -24.16
CA LYS A 228 -10.80 -3.74 -24.95
C LYS A 228 -11.37 -4.89 -24.12
N TRP A 229 -12.65 -4.81 -23.82
CA TRP A 229 -13.42 -5.87 -23.18
C TRP A 229 -14.09 -6.74 -24.22
N SER A 230 -14.07 -8.06 -23.97
CA SER A 230 -14.93 -9.03 -24.64
C SER A 230 -15.88 -9.60 -23.58
N GLY A 231 -17.05 -8.95 -23.45
CA GLY A 231 -17.96 -9.19 -22.33
C GLY A 231 -17.34 -8.81 -20.98
N LYS A 232 -17.79 -9.46 -19.89
CA LYS A 232 -17.27 -9.21 -18.52
C LYS A 232 -16.10 -10.13 -18.13
N ASN A 233 -15.80 -11.12 -18.97
CA ASN A 233 -14.88 -12.21 -18.63
C ASN A 233 -13.51 -12.11 -19.32
N LYS A 234 -13.31 -11.13 -20.22
CA LYS A 234 -12.02 -10.90 -20.87
C LYS A 234 -11.76 -9.40 -21.02
N LEU A 235 -10.56 -8.98 -20.62
CA LEU A 235 -10.04 -7.63 -20.80
C LEU A 235 -8.66 -7.72 -21.44
N GLU A 236 -8.46 -6.98 -22.51
CA GLU A 236 -7.18 -6.77 -23.18
C GLU A 236 -6.77 -5.32 -23.00
N ILE A 237 -5.55 -5.10 -22.52
CA ILE A 237 -4.94 -3.79 -22.36
C ILE A 237 -3.69 -3.75 -23.23
N THR A 238 -3.56 -2.74 -24.08
CA THR A 238 -2.34 -2.47 -24.85
C THR A 238 -1.75 -1.15 -24.41
N GLN A 239 -0.48 -1.13 -24.07
CA GLN A 239 0.27 0.07 -23.68
C GLN A 239 1.38 0.31 -24.71
N TYR A 240 1.31 1.43 -25.41
CA TYR A 240 2.31 1.85 -26.38
C TYR A 240 3.26 2.85 -25.74
N PHE A 241 4.55 2.52 -25.75
CA PHE A 241 5.65 3.36 -25.28
C PHE A 241 6.49 3.79 -26.49
N GLN A 242 7.32 4.82 -26.34
CA GLN A 242 8.24 5.24 -27.41
C GLN A 242 9.30 4.19 -27.82
N GLY A 243 9.48 3.13 -27.02
CA GLY A 243 10.48 2.07 -27.26
C GLY A 243 9.89 0.66 -27.15
N GLY A 244 8.63 0.49 -27.54
CA GLY A 244 7.97 -0.82 -27.58
C GLY A 244 6.55 -0.82 -27.05
N VAL A 245 6.00 -2.03 -26.91
CA VAL A 245 4.60 -2.24 -26.53
C VAL A 245 4.48 -3.29 -25.42
N THR A 246 3.48 -3.12 -24.55
CA THR A 246 3.15 -4.10 -23.53
C THR A 246 1.68 -4.47 -23.59
N TYR A 247 1.40 -5.77 -23.65
CA TYR A 247 0.05 -6.33 -23.66
C TYR A 247 -0.28 -6.98 -22.33
N TYR A 248 -1.51 -6.76 -21.84
CA TYR A 248 -2.08 -7.49 -20.71
C TYR A 248 -3.40 -8.12 -21.14
N THR A 249 -3.50 -9.43 -21.04
CA THR A 249 -4.74 -10.17 -21.29
C THR A 249 -5.22 -10.80 -20.00
N PHE A 250 -6.36 -10.34 -19.50
CA PHE A 250 -7.08 -10.90 -18.37
C PHE A 250 -8.21 -11.79 -18.88
N ILE A 251 -8.31 -13.01 -18.34
CA ILE A 251 -9.37 -13.96 -18.66
C ILE A 251 -9.91 -14.52 -17.35
N TYR A 252 -11.20 -14.32 -17.08
CA TYR A 252 -11.89 -14.84 -15.91
C TYR A 252 -12.74 -16.06 -16.26
N GLN A 253 -12.44 -17.18 -15.60
CA GLN A 253 -13.16 -18.44 -15.78
C GLN A 253 -12.99 -19.31 -14.54
N ASN A 254 -14.06 -19.99 -14.10
CA ASN A 254 -14.04 -20.94 -12.97
C ASN A 254 -13.45 -20.31 -11.70
N ASP A 255 -13.96 -19.14 -11.30
CA ASP A 255 -13.51 -18.37 -10.14
C ASP A 255 -12.01 -18.09 -10.07
N LYS A 256 -11.41 -17.90 -11.25
CA LYS A 256 -9.98 -17.66 -11.40
C LYS A 256 -9.74 -16.67 -12.53
N THR A 257 -8.87 -15.69 -12.28
CA THR A 257 -8.35 -14.80 -13.32
C THR A 257 -6.99 -15.30 -13.79
N LYS A 258 -6.85 -15.54 -15.10
CA LYS A 258 -5.55 -15.69 -15.76
C LYS A 258 -5.12 -14.31 -16.28
N LEU A 259 -3.90 -13.91 -15.97
CA LEU A 259 -3.22 -12.75 -16.54
C LEU A 259 -2.08 -13.23 -17.42
N ILE A 260 -2.05 -12.76 -18.66
CA ILE A 260 -0.93 -12.93 -19.58
C ILE A 260 -0.37 -11.53 -19.82
N LYS A 261 0.89 -11.29 -19.45
CA LYS A 261 1.63 -10.08 -19.79
C LYS A 261 2.63 -10.43 -20.90
N VAL A 262 2.62 -9.68 -21.99
CA VAL A 262 3.63 -9.76 -23.04
C VAL A 262 4.30 -8.40 -23.12
N HIS A 263 5.62 -8.36 -23.09
CA HIS A 263 6.42 -7.16 -23.26
C HIS A 263 7.32 -7.33 -24.47
N SER A 264 7.15 -6.45 -25.44
CA SER A 264 7.84 -6.47 -26.74
C SER A 264 8.54 -5.12 -26.91
N PRO A 265 9.84 -5.02 -26.58
CA PRO A 265 10.63 -3.83 -26.84
C PRO A 265 10.89 -3.67 -28.35
N ASP A 266 10.96 -2.43 -28.82
CA ASP A 266 11.33 -2.09 -30.20
C ASP A 266 12.85 -2.09 -30.41
#